data_AF-A0A940Z7T0-F1
#
_entry.id   AF-A0A940Z7T0-F1
#
_cell.length_a   1.000
_cell.length_b   1.000
_cell.length_c   1.000
_cell.angle_alpha   90.00
_cell.angle_beta   90.00
_cell.angle_gamma   90.00
#
_symmetry.space_group_name_H-M   'P 1'
#
loop_
_entity.id
_entity.type
_entity.pdbx_description
1 polymer ?
#
loop_
_entity_poly.entity_id
_entity_poly.type
_entity_poly.pdbx_seq_one_letter_code
_entity_poly.pdbx_strand_id
1 'polypeptide(L)'
;MSADLYLLEGEKLLEKIRTSQMEAIQKAAQAMAKSIAAKRAVHIFGSGHSVIPVLDIFPRYGSYPGWHPIMDPRLMWFNITGPGGARELLWLEREEGYVKNVLLSYNLDERDTFLVYSHGGMNAAPVEVALAAKEKGLTVVAVTSVANRKINQPTHSSGKSL
;
A
#
# COMPACT_ATOMS: atom_id res chain seq x y z
N MET A 1 -27.91 19.14 6.64
CA MET A 1 -27.52 18.36 7.83
C MET A 1 -26.64 17.13 7.52
N SER A 2 -26.44 16.69 6.26
CA SER A 2 -25.52 15.56 5.94
C SER A 2 -24.06 15.98 5.75
N ALA A 3 -23.81 17.16 5.17
CA ALA A 3 -22.44 17.66 4.93
C ALA A 3 -21.69 17.95 6.24
N ASP A 4 -22.34 18.61 7.19
CA ASP A 4 -21.77 18.90 8.51
C ASP A 4 -21.40 17.62 9.27
N LEU A 5 -22.30 16.62 9.28
CA LEU A 5 -22.02 15.31 9.86
C LEU A 5 -20.82 14.63 9.19
N TYR A 6 -20.72 14.68 7.86
CA TYR A 6 -19.59 14.11 7.13
C TYR A 6 -18.25 14.77 7.55
N LEU A 7 -18.22 16.09 7.67
CA LEU A 7 -17.04 16.82 8.13
C LEU A 7 -16.68 16.44 9.58
N LEU A 8 -17.67 16.41 10.48
CA LEU A 8 -17.48 16.03 11.88
C LEU A 8 -16.92 14.60 12.02
N GLU A 9 -17.42 13.63 11.26
CA GLU A 9 -16.87 12.27 11.28
C GLU A 9 -15.45 12.20 10.69
N GLY A 10 -15.16 13.00 9.66
CA GLY A 10 -13.81 13.16 9.11
C GLY A 10 -12.81 13.71 10.14
N GLU A 11 -13.19 14.76 10.86
CA GLU A 11 -12.38 15.36 11.91
C GLU A 11 -12.06 14.37 13.04
N LYS A 12 -13.05 13.58 13.47
CA LYS A 12 -12.84 12.52 14.48
C LYS A 12 -11.81 11.49 14.03
N LEU A 13 -11.83 11.10 12.75
CA LEU A 13 -10.84 10.17 12.21
C LEU A 13 -9.43 10.78 12.18
N LEU A 14 -9.30 12.03 11.76
CA LEU A 14 -8.02 12.74 11.74
C LEU A 14 -7.45 12.88 13.15
N GLU A 15 -8.28 13.22 14.14
CA GLU A 15 -7.85 13.35 15.53
C GLU A 15 -7.42 12.00 16.12
N LYS A 16 -8.13 10.91 15.78
CA LYS A 16 -7.72 9.57 16.16
C LYS A 16 -6.36 9.19 15.56
N ILE A 17 -6.10 9.55 14.29
CA ILE A 17 -4.79 9.32 13.66
C ILE A 17 -3.71 10.12 14.38
N ARG A 18 -3.95 11.42 14.64
CA ARG A 18 -3.03 12.31 15.37
C ARG A 18 -2.68 11.78 16.75
N THR A 19 -3.65 11.29 17.51
CA THR A 19 -3.43 10.86 18.90
C THR A 19 -2.88 9.45 19.02
N SER A 20 -3.08 8.58 18.02
CA SER A 20 -2.70 7.16 18.13
C SER A 20 -1.60 6.68 17.18
N GLN A 21 -1.35 7.36 16.05
CA GLN A 21 -0.46 6.85 14.99
C GLN A 21 0.84 7.64 14.82
N MET A 22 1.03 8.77 15.52
CA MET A 22 2.19 9.63 15.27
C MET A 22 3.54 8.94 15.52
N GLU A 23 3.64 8.07 16.52
CA GLU A 23 4.85 7.28 16.74
C GLU A 23 5.15 6.32 15.57
N ALA A 24 4.11 5.63 15.06
CA ALA A 24 4.25 4.74 13.91
C ALA A 24 4.63 5.51 12.64
N ILE A 25 4.01 6.69 12.42
CA ILE A 25 4.34 7.59 11.31
C ILE A 25 5.80 8.04 11.39
N GLN A 26 6.28 8.41 12.58
CA GLN A 26 7.68 8.81 12.78
C GLN A 26 8.65 7.65 12.51
N LYS A 27 8.36 6.44 12.99
CA LYS A 27 9.17 5.25 12.72
C LYS A 27 9.22 4.92 11.22
N ALA A 28 8.08 5.01 10.55
CA ALA A 28 7.98 4.82 9.11
C ALA A 28 8.82 5.87 8.35
N ALA A 29 8.71 7.14 8.72
CA ALA A 29 9.49 8.22 8.12
C ALA A 29 11.01 8.03 8.32
N GLN A 30 11.43 7.57 9.50
CA GLN A 30 12.85 7.27 9.78
C GLN A 30 13.37 6.11 8.92
N ALA A 31 12.60 5.03 8.77
CA ALA A 31 12.98 3.91 7.90
C ALA A 31 13.14 4.35 6.45
N MET A 32 12.16 5.10 5.93
CA MET A 32 12.19 5.65 4.58
C MET A 32 13.37 6.60 4.36
N ALA A 33 13.63 7.51 5.31
CA ALA A 33 14.78 8.41 5.27
C ALA A 33 16.12 7.64 5.29
N LYS A 34 16.22 6.55 6.06
CA LYS A 34 17.41 5.70 6.10
C LYS A 34 17.67 5.02 4.76
N SER A 35 16.64 4.50 4.09
CA SER A 35 16.77 3.92 2.75
C SER A 35 17.26 4.96 1.75
N ILE A 36 16.65 6.14 1.71
CA ILE A 36 17.05 7.23 0.82
C ILE A 36 18.51 7.67 1.10
N ALA A 37 18.88 7.85 2.37
CA ALA A 37 20.25 8.22 2.76
C ALA A 37 21.28 7.16 2.35
N ALA A 38 20.90 5.89 2.31
CA ALA A 38 21.72 4.79 1.81
C ALA A 38 21.82 4.73 0.27
N LYS A 39 21.33 5.76 -0.44
CA LYS A 39 21.23 5.81 -1.92
C LYS A 39 20.37 4.67 -2.48
N ARG A 40 19.35 4.32 -1.73
CA ARG A 40 18.38 3.26 -2.02
C ARG A 40 16.98 3.85 -2.14
N ALA A 41 15.99 3.02 -2.44
CA ALA A 41 14.65 3.46 -2.78
C ALA A 41 13.64 3.18 -1.67
N VAL A 42 12.55 3.94 -1.69
CA VAL A 42 11.31 3.60 -1.00
C VAL A 42 10.32 3.11 -2.04
N HIS A 43 10.14 1.79 -2.09
CA HIS A 43 9.16 1.17 -2.97
C HIS A 43 7.76 1.42 -2.40
N ILE A 44 6.84 1.91 -3.24
CA ILE A 44 5.46 2.20 -2.82
C ILE A 44 4.48 1.42 -3.69
N PHE A 45 3.51 0.75 -3.08
CA PHE A 45 2.55 -0.09 -3.78
C PHE A 45 1.14 0.10 -3.22
N GLY A 46 0.15 -0.01 -4.10
CA GLY A 46 -1.25 -0.14 -3.76
C GLY A 46 -2.03 -0.69 -4.94
N SER A 47 -3.01 -1.54 -4.65
CA SER A 47 -3.95 -2.08 -5.64
C SER A 47 -5.29 -1.38 -5.55
N GLY A 48 -5.97 -1.21 -6.67
CA GLY A 48 -7.25 -0.54 -6.73
C GLY A 48 -7.20 0.88 -6.19
N HIS A 49 -8.11 1.27 -5.28
CA HIS A 49 -8.15 2.65 -4.75
C HIS A 49 -6.90 2.98 -3.94
N SER A 50 -6.22 1.95 -3.42
CA SER A 50 -4.97 2.14 -2.68
C SER A 50 -3.80 2.57 -3.56
N VAL A 51 -3.95 2.60 -4.89
CA VAL A 51 -2.98 3.24 -5.79
C VAL A 51 -3.02 4.77 -5.74
N ILE A 52 -4.13 5.37 -5.31
CA ILE A 52 -4.28 6.83 -5.25
C ILE A 52 -3.20 7.51 -4.39
N PRO A 53 -2.94 7.08 -3.13
CA PRO A 53 -1.85 7.66 -2.36
C PRO A 53 -0.47 7.41 -2.99
N VAL A 54 -0.28 6.32 -3.74
CA VAL A 54 0.96 6.07 -4.48
C VAL A 54 1.17 7.13 -5.57
N LEU A 55 0.13 7.37 -6.37
CA LEU A 55 0.12 8.40 -7.42
C LEU A 55 0.29 9.82 -6.84
N ASP A 56 -0.27 10.07 -5.66
CA ASP A 56 -0.13 11.36 -4.97
C ASP A 56 1.29 11.60 -4.45
N ILE A 57 1.99 10.56 -4.00
CA ILE A 57 3.37 10.67 -3.51
C ILE A 57 4.35 10.92 -4.65
N PHE A 58 4.29 10.13 -5.73
CA PHE A 58 5.22 10.24 -6.85
C PHE A 58 4.65 9.67 -8.16
N PRO A 59 4.83 10.34 -9.32
CA PRO A 59 5.51 11.64 -9.50
C PRO A 59 4.59 12.82 -9.15
N ARG A 60 5.01 13.65 -8.20
CA ARG A 60 4.31 14.88 -7.80
C ARG A 60 5.27 16.06 -7.76
N TYR A 61 4.83 17.23 -8.22
CA TYR A 61 5.60 18.46 -8.07
C TYR A 61 5.85 18.78 -6.59
N GLY A 62 7.11 18.99 -6.22
CA GLY A 62 7.54 19.17 -4.83
C GLY A 62 7.79 17.86 -4.08
N SER A 63 7.70 16.70 -4.74
CA SER A 63 8.11 15.42 -4.16
C SER A 63 9.63 15.30 -4.07
N TYR A 64 10.09 14.45 -3.16
CA TYR A 64 11.52 14.22 -2.92
C TYR A 64 12.03 13.04 -3.77
N PRO A 65 13.20 13.14 -4.43
CA PRO A 65 13.79 12.02 -5.16
C PRO A 65 14.12 10.84 -4.23
N GLY A 66 13.52 9.67 -4.46
CA GLY A 66 13.73 8.49 -3.60
C GLY A 66 12.49 7.59 -3.47
N TRP A 67 11.31 8.16 -3.77
CA TRP A 67 10.09 7.38 -3.95
C TRP A 67 10.13 6.60 -5.26
N HIS A 68 9.69 5.34 -5.21
CA HIS A 68 9.69 4.45 -6.35
C HIS A 68 8.35 3.71 -6.43
N PRO A 69 7.38 4.25 -7.19
CA PRO A 69 6.10 3.59 -7.41
C PRO A 69 6.26 2.25 -8.12
N ILE A 70 5.76 1.19 -7.51
CA ILE A 70 5.55 -0.11 -8.13
C ILE A 70 4.07 -0.17 -8.51
N MET A 71 3.79 0.06 -9.78
CA MET A 71 2.43 0.10 -10.31
C MET A 71 2.27 -0.93 -11.42
N ASP A 72 1.15 -1.64 -11.37
CA ASP A 72 0.68 -2.47 -12.49
C ASP A 72 -0.69 -1.93 -12.90
N PRO A 73 -0.85 -1.42 -14.14
CA PRO A 73 -2.14 -0.94 -14.64
C PRO A 73 -3.28 -1.95 -14.52
N ARG A 74 -2.98 -3.26 -14.49
CA ARG A 74 -3.98 -4.33 -14.33
C ARG A 74 -4.45 -4.51 -12.88
N LEU A 75 -3.68 -4.01 -11.92
CA LEU A 75 -4.09 -3.83 -10.52
C LEU A 75 -4.63 -2.42 -10.27
N MET A 76 -5.01 -1.71 -11.33
CA MET A 76 -5.81 -0.49 -11.33
C MET A 76 -7.07 -0.72 -12.17
N TRP A 77 -8.04 0.20 -12.14
CA TRP A 77 -9.14 0.20 -13.11
C TRP A 77 -9.18 1.54 -13.84
N PHE A 78 -9.43 1.49 -15.15
CA PHE A 78 -9.61 2.69 -15.99
C PHE A 78 -11.04 2.79 -16.53
N ASN A 79 -11.86 1.77 -16.24
CA ASN A 79 -13.23 1.59 -16.69
C ASN A 79 -13.96 0.70 -15.68
N ILE A 80 -15.31 0.76 -15.68
CA ILE A 80 -16.12 -0.07 -14.79
C ILE A 80 -16.31 -1.47 -15.40
N THR A 81 -16.59 -1.53 -16.70
CA THR A 81 -16.89 -2.76 -17.45
C THR A 81 -15.95 -2.92 -18.65
N GLY A 82 -15.67 -4.16 -19.04
CA GLY A 82 -14.74 -4.50 -20.13
C GLY A 82 -13.32 -4.82 -19.63
N PRO A 83 -12.36 -5.02 -20.55
CA PRO A 83 -10.96 -5.26 -20.22
C PRO A 83 -10.37 -4.13 -19.37
N GLY A 84 -9.59 -4.45 -18.34
CA GLY A 84 -9.10 -3.47 -17.35
C GLY A 84 -10.18 -2.93 -16.41
N GLY A 85 -11.36 -3.55 -16.41
CA GLY A 85 -12.49 -3.17 -15.58
C GLY A 85 -12.40 -3.67 -14.14
N ALA A 86 -13.35 -3.25 -13.29
CA ALA A 86 -13.34 -3.57 -11.87
C ALA A 86 -13.35 -5.09 -11.56
N ARG A 87 -13.98 -5.90 -12.41
CA ARG A 87 -14.01 -7.38 -12.25
C ARG A 87 -12.64 -8.01 -12.46
N GLU A 88 -11.92 -7.59 -13.49
CA GLU A 88 -10.60 -8.13 -13.82
C GLU A 88 -9.59 -7.75 -12.75
N LEU A 89 -9.60 -6.49 -12.32
CA LEU A 89 -8.82 -6.01 -11.17
C LEU A 89 -9.06 -6.86 -9.91
N LEU A 90 -10.32 -7.03 -9.51
CA LEU A 90 -10.65 -7.75 -8.27
C LEU A 90 -10.25 -9.23 -8.34
N TRP A 91 -10.29 -9.83 -9.54
CA TRP A 91 -9.76 -11.17 -9.75
C TRP A 91 -8.24 -11.19 -9.58
N LEU A 92 -7.51 -10.34 -10.31
CA LEU A 92 -6.04 -10.30 -10.26
C LEU A 92 -5.51 -9.93 -8.87
N GLU A 93 -6.18 -9.01 -8.16
CA GLU A 93 -5.78 -8.63 -6.79
C GLU A 93 -5.87 -9.82 -5.81
N ARG A 94 -6.76 -10.78 -6.07
CA ARG A 94 -6.98 -11.98 -5.25
C ARG A 94 -6.18 -13.18 -5.74
N GLU A 95 -5.62 -13.14 -6.93
CA GLU A 95 -4.85 -14.23 -7.52
C GLU A 95 -3.45 -14.30 -6.89
N GLU A 96 -3.18 -15.39 -6.17
CA GLU A 96 -1.86 -15.66 -5.59
C GLU A 96 -0.83 -15.95 -6.69
N GLY A 97 0.40 -15.49 -6.47
CA GLY A 97 1.51 -15.61 -7.41
C GLY A 97 1.51 -14.55 -8.50
N TYR A 98 0.44 -13.75 -8.66
CA TYR A 98 0.37 -12.71 -9.69
C TYR A 98 1.45 -11.65 -9.49
N VAL A 99 1.58 -11.09 -8.28
CA VAL A 99 2.51 -9.98 -8.02
C VAL A 99 3.97 -10.38 -8.09
N LYS A 100 4.30 -11.67 -8.01
CA LYS A 100 5.67 -12.15 -8.26
C LYS A 100 6.16 -11.71 -9.63
N ASN A 101 5.31 -11.78 -10.65
CA ASN A 101 5.64 -11.35 -12.01
C ASN A 101 5.82 -9.83 -12.11
N VAL A 102 5.05 -9.07 -11.34
CA VAL A 102 5.21 -7.61 -11.25
C VAL A 102 6.58 -7.27 -10.69
N LEU A 103 6.99 -7.95 -9.60
CA LEU A 103 8.24 -7.69 -8.90
C LEU A 103 9.51 -8.08 -9.69
N LEU A 104 9.40 -8.92 -10.73
CA LEU A 104 10.55 -9.27 -11.59
C LEU A 104 11.18 -8.05 -12.28
N SER A 105 10.40 -6.99 -12.50
CA SER A 105 10.86 -5.75 -13.15
C SER A 105 11.60 -4.82 -12.19
N TYR A 106 11.71 -5.16 -10.90
CA TYR A 106 12.19 -4.25 -9.86
C TYR A 106 13.37 -4.85 -9.09
N ASN A 107 14.39 -4.03 -8.84
CA ASN A 107 15.56 -4.42 -8.06
C ASN A 107 15.37 -4.06 -6.58
N LEU A 108 14.85 -5.02 -5.81
CA LEU A 108 14.67 -4.92 -4.36
C LEU A 108 15.96 -5.30 -3.62
N ASP A 109 16.37 -4.46 -2.67
CA ASP A 109 17.57 -4.59 -1.83
C ASP A 109 17.20 -4.49 -0.35
N GLU A 110 17.87 -5.23 0.53
CA GLU A 110 17.58 -5.26 1.98
C GLU A 110 17.63 -3.88 2.67
N ARG A 111 18.32 -2.90 2.07
CA ARG A 111 18.40 -1.53 2.57
C ARG A 111 17.21 -0.67 2.14
N ASP A 112 16.37 -1.15 1.23
CA ASP A 112 15.14 -0.48 0.80
C ASP A 112 14.05 -0.56 1.88
N THR A 113 13.11 0.37 1.81
CA THR A 113 11.85 0.33 2.56
C THR A 113 10.71 0.09 1.59
N PHE A 114 9.73 -0.73 1.97
CA PHE A 114 8.54 -1.01 1.18
C PHE A 114 7.29 -0.50 1.91
N LEU A 115 6.63 0.51 1.36
CA LEU A 115 5.37 1.06 1.86
C LEU A 115 4.19 0.51 1.05
N VAL A 116 3.28 -0.18 1.73
CA VAL A 116 2.15 -0.89 1.13
C VAL A 116 0.84 -0.28 1.61
N TYR A 117 0.05 0.26 0.69
CA TYR A 117 -1.31 0.72 0.95
C TYR A 117 -2.31 -0.40 0.62
N SER A 118 -3.15 -0.75 1.59
CA SER A 118 -4.32 -1.59 1.34
C SER A 118 -5.36 -1.36 2.42
N HIS A 119 -6.57 -0.95 2.05
CA HIS A 119 -7.63 -0.74 3.04
C HIS A 119 -8.01 -2.03 3.78
N GLY A 120 -8.12 -3.14 3.04
CA GLY A 120 -8.47 -4.44 3.61
C GLY A 120 -7.27 -5.19 4.17
N GLY A 121 -6.11 -5.11 3.52
CA GLY A 121 -4.90 -5.83 3.94
C GLY A 121 -5.01 -7.35 3.88
N MET A 122 -5.96 -7.90 3.12
CA MET A 122 -6.28 -9.34 3.11
C MET A 122 -6.09 -10.02 1.75
N ASN A 123 -6.26 -9.28 0.66
CA ASN A 123 -6.11 -9.83 -0.69
C ASN A 123 -4.67 -10.23 -0.99
N ALA A 124 -4.49 -11.12 -1.97
CA ALA A 124 -3.20 -11.69 -2.31
C ALA A 124 -2.16 -10.63 -2.68
N ALA A 125 -2.48 -9.73 -3.61
CA ALA A 125 -1.52 -8.75 -4.12
C ALA A 125 -0.81 -7.92 -3.03
N PRO A 126 -1.51 -7.20 -2.12
CA PRO A 126 -0.83 -6.46 -1.05
C PRO A 126 -0.07 -7.35 -0.06
N VAL A 127 -0.61 -8.53 0.28
CA VAL A 127 0.03 -9.47 1.22
C VAL A 127 1.31 -10.05 0.63
N GLU A 128 1.28 -10.50 -0.62
CA GLU A 128 2.43 -11.10 -1.31
C GLU A 128 3.54 -10.09 -1.57
N VAL A 129 3.22 -8.84 -1.91
CA VAL A 129 4.23 -7.78 -2.02
C VAL A 129 4.94 -7.58 -0.67
N ALA A 130 4.19 -7.52 0.43
CA ALA A 130 4.76 -7.41 1.77
C ALA A 130 5.59 -8.63 2.18
N LEU A 131 5.17 -9.84 1.79
CA LEU A 131 5.91 -11.07 2.06
C LEU A 131 7.22 -11.13 1.26
N ALA A 132 7.17 -10.82 -0.04
CA ALA A 132 8.35 -10.77 -0.91
C ALA A 132 9.36 -9.73 -0.44
N ALA A 133 8.89 -8.57 0.05
CA ALA A 133 9.74 -7.56 0.66
C ALA A 133 10.43 -8.08 1.93
N LYS A 134 9.67 -8.73 2.84
CA LYS A 134 10.23 -9.34 4.06
C LYS A 134 11.23 -10.45 3.76
N GLU A 135 10.97 -11.30 2.77
CA GLU A 135 11.87 -12.37 2.34
C GLU A 135 13.23 -11.83 1.89
N LYS A 136 13.23 -10.67 1.24
CA LYS A 136 14.45 -9.96 0.81
C LYS A 136 15.08 -9.06 1.88
N GLY A 137 14.56 -9.07 3.11
CA GLY A 137 15.11 -8.30 4.23
C GLY A 137 14.71 -6.82 4.27
N LEU A 138 13.78 -6.37 3.42
CA LEU A 138 13.34 -4.98 3.41
C LEU A 138 12.56 -4.64 4.68
N THR A 139 12.62 -3.38 5.09
CA THR A 139 11.67 -2.85 6.07
C THR A 139 10.31 -2.66 5.42
N VAL A 140 9.25 -3.26 5.98
CA VAL A 140 7.88 -3.14 5.45
C VAL A 140 7.02 -2.25 6.34
N VAL A 141 6.41 -1.24 5.73
CA VAL A 141 5.42 -0.35 6.34
C VAL A 141 4.08 -0.60 5.67
N ALA A 142 3.04 -0.90 6.44
CA ALA A 142 1.68 -1.08 5.92
C ALA A 142 0.76 0.06 6.38
N VAL A 143 -0.01 0.61 5.46
CA VAL A 143 -1.11 1.54 5.76
C VAL A 143 -2.42 0.81 5.46
N THR A 144 -3.10 0.39 6.52
CA THR A 144 -4.30 -0.46 6.47
C THR A 144 -5.34 -0.07 7.51
N SER A 145 -6.58 -0.50 7.31
CA SER A 145 -7.64 -0.37 8.32
C SER A 145 -7.60 -1.55 9.29
N VAL A 146 -6.96 -1.34 10.45
CA VAL A 146 -6.95 -2.34 11.54
C VAL A 146 -8.36 -2.70 12.00
N ALA A 147 -9.30 -1.74 11.94
CA ALA A 147 -10.70 -2.00 12.24
C ALA A 147 -11.32 -3.00 11.25
N ASN A 148 -11.03 -2.84 9.95
CA ASN A 148 -11.52 -3.75 8.92
C ASN A 148 -10.91 -5.15 9.04
N ARG A 149 -9.61 -5.24 9.37
CA ARG A 149 -8.93 -6.52 9.64
C ARG A 149 -9.47 -7.26 10.86
N LYS A 150 -10.03 -6.56 11.86
CA LYS A 150 -10.59 -7.21 13.06
C LYS A 150 -11.90 -7.94 12.80
N ILE A 151 -12.66 -7.52 11.79
CA ILE A 151 -14.00 -8.07 11.48
C ILE A 151 -13.99 -9.04 10.30
N ASN A 152 -12.90 -9.09 9.53
CA ASN A 152 -12.75 -9.96 8.37
C ASN A 152 -11.57 -10.93 8.56
N GLN A 153 -11.62 -12.08 7.89
CA GLN A 153 -10.55 -13.06 7.92
C GLN A 153 -9.60 -12.87 6.73
N PRO A 154 -8.29 -13.13 6.91
CA PRO A 154 -7.35 -13.18 5.79
C PRO A 154 -7.80 -14.18 4.73
N THR A 155 -7.71 -13.79 3.45
CA THR A 155 -8.10 -14.64 2.33
C THR A 155 -6.91 -15.32 1.64
N HIS A 156 -5.69 -14.85 1.89
CA HIS A 156 -4.46 -15.44 1.38
C HIS A 156 -4.12 -16.76 2.09
N SER A 157 -3.66 -17.76 1.34
CA SER A 157 -3.36 -19.14 1.75
C SER A 157 -2.38 -19.25 2.93
N SER A 158 -1.45 -18.29 3.04
CA SER A 158 -0.52 -18.19 4.18
C SER A 158 -1.19 -17.88 5.53
N GLY A 159 -2.48 -17.52 5.55
CA GLY A 159 -3.21 -17.08 6.74
C GLY A 159 -2.77 -15.70 7.26
N LYS A 160 -1.90 -14.98 6.53
CA LYS A 160 -1.37 -13.67 6.92
C LYS A 160 -2.20 -12.54 6.32
N SER A 161 -2.19 -11.40 7.01
CA SER A 161 -2.71 -10.11 6.55
C SER A 161 -1.66 -9.03 6.80
N LEU A 162 -1.85 -7.85 6.20
CA LEU A 162 -1.04 -6.65 6.49
C LEU A 162 -1.22 -6.14 7.92
#